data_AF-A0A517XN86-F1
#
_entry.id   AF-A0A517XN86-F1
#
_cell.length_a   1.000
_cell.length_b   1.000
_cell.length_c   1.000
_cell.angle_alpha   90.00
_cell.angle_beta   90.00
_cell.angle_gamma   90.00
#
_symmetry.space_group_name_H-M   'P 1'
#
loop_
_entity.id
_entity.type
_entity.pdbx_description
1 polymer ?
#
loop_
_entity_poly.entity_id
_entity_poly.type
_entity_poly.pdbx_seq_one_letter_code
_entity_poly.pdbx_strand_id
1 'polypeptide(L)'
;MSVPSAPGPVSVARHRLLVATPALWPAWPFLPLVRRARGAAELGVLFDARGAVGLTGYSATVFLTNLYALPPTLPALLASPREAFDSGDELVAAGWEVD
;
A
#
# COMPACT_ATOMS: atom_id res chain seq x y z
N MET A 1 -34.15 -1.35 4.66
CA MET A 1 -32.74 -1.62 5.02
C MET A 1 -31.90 -1.14 3.87
N SER A 2 -31.21 0.01 4.01
CA SER A 2 -30.37 0.55 2.94
C SER A 2 -29.04 -0.21 2.90
N VAL A 3 -28.71 -0.73 1.72
CA VAL A 3 -27.41 -1.29 1.39
C VAL A 3 -26.37 -0.16 1.52
N PRO A 4 -25.18 -0.38 2.12
CA PRO A 4 -24.16 0.66 2.14
C PRO A 4 -23.74 0.96 0.71
N SER A 5 -23.82 2.25 0.34
CA SER A 5 -23.29 2.78 -0.91
C SER A 5 -21.85 2.31 -1.08
N ALA A 6 -21.54 1.69 -2.21
CA ALA A 6 -20.14 1.56 -2.64
C ALA A 6 -19.51 2.95 -2.56
N PRO A 7 -18.26 3.09 -2.04
CA PRO A 7 -17.56 4.35 -2.14
C PRO A 7 -17.52 4.72 -3.63
N GLY A 8 -17.98 5.93 -3.97
CA GLY A 8 -17.83 6.48 -5.32
C GLY A 8 -16.35 6.43 -5.71
N PRO A 9 -16.02 6.44 -7.02
CA PRO A 9 -14.64 6.23 -7.47
C PRO A 9 -13.72 7.21 -6.77
N VAL A 10 -12.97 6.74 -5.78
CA VAL A 10 -11.84 7.49 -5.25
C VAL A 10 -10.95 7.71 -6.45
N SER A 11 -10.67 8.97 -6.77
CA SER A 11 -10.00 9.30 -8.02
C SER A 11 -8.66 8.55 -8.07
N VAL A 12 -8.44 7.77 -9.14
CA VAL A 12 -7.15 7.12 -9.44
C VAL A 12 -5.97 8.07 -9.24
N ALA A 13 -6.17 9.37 -9.49
CA ALA A 13 -5.19 10.42 -9.25
C ALA A 13 -4.77 10.55 -7.76
N ARG A 14 -5.71 10.40 -6.81
CA ARG A 14 -5.41 10.41 -5.38
C ARG A 14 -4.52 9.23 -4.99
N HIS A 15 -4.85 8.02 -5.45
CA HIS A 15 -4.05 6.84 -5.13
C HIS A 15 -2.63 6.98 -5.67
N ARG A 16 -2.49 7.40 -6.93
CA ARG A 16 -1.18 7.67 -7.54
C ARG A 16 -0.39 8.73 -6.77
N LEU A 17 -1.02 9.85 -6.41
CA LEU A 17 -0.38 10.92 -5.64
C LEU A 17 0.17 10.39 -4.32
N LEU A 18 -0.63 9.63 -3.57
CA LEU A 18 -0.24 9.11 -2.27
C LEU A 18 0.87 8.06 -2.42
N VAL A 19 0.76 7.12 -3.34
CA VAL A 19 1.80 6.10 -3.60
C VAL A 19 3.13 6.75 -4.00
N ALA A 20 3.10 7.83 -4.79
CA ALA A 20 4.31 8.52 -5.24
C ALA A 20 4.91 9.47 -4.19
N THR A 21 4.19 9.83 -3.13
CA THR A 21 4.58 10.91 -2.22
C THR A 21 4.54 10.50 -0.75
N PRO A 22 5.61 9.84 -0.24
CA PRO A 22 5.71 9.43 1.17
C PRO A 22 5.47 10.52 2.21
N ALA A 23 5.82 11.77 1.89
CA ALA A 23 5.58 12.92 2.76
C ALA A 23 4.08 13.19 3.04
N LEU A 24 3.17 12.60 2.26
CA LEU A 24 1.72 12.73 2.45
C LEU A 24 1.10 11.58 3.25
N TRP A 25 1.88 10.60 3.71
CA TRP A 25 1.35 9.41 4.37
C TRP A 25 0.95 9.70 5.81
N PRO A 26 -0.33 9.49 6.19
CA PRO A 26 -0.79 9.74 7.56
C PRO A 26 -0.11 8.86 8.61
N ALA A 27 0.29 7.64 8.21
CA ALA A 27 0.92 6.64 9.07
C ALA A 27 2.39 6.42 8.70
N TRP A 28 3.10 7.46 8.23
CA TRP A 28 4.52 7.36 7.90
C TRP A 28 5.30 6.65 9.01
N PRO A 29 6.12 5.62 8.70
CA PRO A 29 6.67 5.31 7.38
C PRO A 29 5.85 4.30 6.55
N PHE A 30 4.57 4.09 6.86
CA PHE A 30 3.72 3.09 6.21
C PHE A 30 2.52 3.71 5.50
N LEU A 31 2.17 3.15 4.34
CA LEU A 31 0.94 3.46 3.62
C LEU A 31 0.11 2.18 3.47
N PRO A 32 -1.02 2.04 4.20
CA PRO A 32 -1.94 0.94 4.04
C PRO A 32 -2.56 0.94 2.65
N LEU A 33 -2.74 -0.26 2.10
CA LEU A 33 -3.37 -0.51 0.81
C LEU A 33 -4.40 -1.62 0.94
N VAL A 34 -5.43 -1.53 0.09
CA VAL A 34 -6.45 -2.55 -0.10
C VAL A 34 -6.52 -2.90 -1.58
N ARG A 35 -6.60 -4.18 -1.91
CA ARG A 35 -7.00 -4.64 -3.24
C ARG A 35 -8.25 -5.50 -3.12
N ARG A 36 -9.32 -5.09 -3.79
CA ARG A 36 -10.62 -5.79 -3.75
C ARG A 36 -10.69 -6.79 -4.91
N ALA A 37 -10.72 -8.09 -4.60
CA ALA A 37 -10.76 -9.15 -5.60
C ALA A 37 -11.80 -10.23 -5.23
N ARG A 38 -12.69 -10.57 -6.18
CA ARG A 38 -13.64 -11.71 -6.10
C ARG A 38 -14.39 -11.85 -4.76
N GLY A 39 -14.79 -10.73 -4.15
CA GLY A 39 -15.54 -10.72 -2.89
C GLY A 39 -14.68 -10.79 -1.62
N ALA A 40 -13.35 -10.76 -1.74
CA ALA A 40 -12.41 -10.64 -0.63
C ALA A 40 -11.57 -9.36 -0.76
N ALA A 41 -11.11 -8.85 0.37
CA ALA A 41 -10.14 -7.76 0.43
C ALA A 41 -8.76 -8.34 0.77
N GLU A 42 -7.78 -8.06 -0.09
CA GLU A 42 -6.37 -8.27 0.19
C GLU A 42 -5.80 -7.01 0.82
N LEU A 43 -4.98 -7.18 1.84
CA LEU A 43 -4.36 -6.09 2.59
C LEU A 43 -2.88 -6.01 2.26
N GLY A 44 -2.40 -4.79 2.07
CA GLY A 44 -1.01 -4.51 1.76
C GLY A 44 -0.51 -3.28 2.49
N VAL A 45 0.81 -3.14 2.57
CA VAL A 45 1.48 -1.95 3.12
C VAL A 45 2.66 -1.58 2.22
N LEU A 46 2.73 -0.32 1.78
CA LEU A 46 4.01 0.25 1.32
C LEU A 46 4.81 0.74 2.52
N PHE A 47 6.12 0.61 2.42
CA PHE A 47 7.07 1.11 3.41
C PHE A 47 8.05 2.07 2.73
N ASP A 48 8.17 3.29 3.24
CA ASP A 48 9.13 4.28 2.75
C ASP A 48 10.55 3.94 3.21
N ALA A 49 11.10 2.86 2.66
CA ALA A 49 12.39 2.32 3.07
C ALA A 49 13.53 3.34 2.82
N ARG A 50 13.37 4.21 1.83
CA ARG A 50 14.35 5.26 1.53
C ARG A 50 14.32 6.34 2.61
N GLY A 51 13.15 6.88 2.94
CA GLY A 51 13.02 7.93 3.95
C GLY A 51 13.26 7.42 5.38
N ALA A 52 12.82 6.19 5.69
CA ALA A 52 12.92 5.64 7.04
C ALA A 52 14.32 5.12 7.38
N VAL A 53 14.98 4.43 6.43
CA VAL A 53 16.22 3.67 6.72
C VAL A 53 17.27 3.74 5.58
N GLY A 54 17.09 4.60 4.58
CA GLY A 54 18.06 4.79 3.50
C GLY A 54 18.16 3.64 2.48
N LEU A 55 17.19 2.71 2.47
CA LEU A 55 17.19 1.57 1.53
C LEU A 55 16.50 1.91 0.21
N THR A 56 17.06 1.41 -0.89
CA THR A 56 16.49 1.55 -2.24
C THR A 56 15.88 0.24 -2.73
N GLY A 57 15.10 0.29 -3.82
CA GLY A 57 14.49 -0.89 -4.43
C GLY A 57 13.12 -1.30 -3.85
N TYR A 58 12.53 -0.49 -2.97
CA TYR A 58 11.26 -0.78 -2.28
C TYR A 58 10.14 0.23 -2.56
N SER A 59 10.36 1.20 -3.46
CA SER A 59 9.44 2.34 -3.66
C SER A 59 8.06 1.96 -4.17
N ALA A 60 7.92 0.81 -4.84
CA ALA A 60 6.65 0.27 -5.31
C ALA A 60 6.53 -1.22 -4.91
N THR A 61 6.88 -1.52 -3.66
CA THR A 61 6.80 -2.88 -3.10
C THR A 61 5.72 -2.97 -2.03
N VAL A 62 4.68 -3.74 -2.31
CA VAL A 62 3.56 -4.00 -1.39
C VAL A 62 3.89 -5.21 -0.54
N PHE A 63 4.07 -5.02 0.78
CA PHE A 63 4.16 -6.13 1.72
C PHE A 63 2.75 -6.63 2.04
N LEU A 64 2.50 -7.92 1.85
CA LEU A 64 1.17 -8.55 2.01
C LEU A 64 0.87 -8.81 3.49
N THR A 65 0.60 -7.72 4.21
CA THR A 65 0.19 -7.69 5.61
C THR A 65 -0.71 -6.47 5.85
N ASN A 66 -1.26 -6.35 7.05
CA ASN A 66 -1.98 -5.16 7.48
C ASN A 66 -1.15 -4.35 8.48
N LEU A 67 -1.46 -3.06 8.60
CA LEU A 67 -0.74 -2.12 9.48
C LEU A 67 -0.68 -2.59 10.95
N TYR A 68 -1.69 -3.31 11.42
CA TYR A 68 -1.78 -3.80 12.80
C TYR A 68 -1.05 -5.13 13.04
N ALA A 69 -0.58 -5.79 11.98
CA ALA A 69 0.13 -7.07 12.02
C ALA A 69 1.53 -6.97 11.38
N LEU A 70 2.13 -5.78 11.40
CA LEU A 70 3.50 -5.59 10.95
C LEU A 70 4.47 -6.37 11.83
N PRO A 71 5.48 -7.05 11.24
CA PRO A 71 6.57 -7.63 12.02
C PRO A 71 7.31 -6.55 12.83
N PRO A 72 7.78 -6.87 14.04
CA PRO A 72 8.37 -5.87 14.94
C PRO A 72 9.77 -5.42 14.53
N THR A 73 10.37 -6.02 13.49
CA THR A 73 11.73 -5.71 13.04
C THR A 73 11.78 -5.50 11.53
N LEU A 74 12.69 -4.61 11.10
CA LEU A 74 12.93 -4.36 9.69
C LEU A 74 13.30 -5.63 8.91
N PRO A 75 14.23 -6.50 9.38
CA PRO A 75 14.53 -7.73 8.65
C PRO A 75 13.32 -8.65 8.46
N ALA A 76 12.44 -8.74 9.45
CA ALA A 76 11.23 -9.55 9.35
C ALA A 76 10.21 -8.94 8.38
N LEU A 77 10.06 -7.61 8.36
CA LEU A 77 9.26 -6.92 7.35
C LEU A 77 9.82 -7.18 5.94
N LEU A 78 11.12 -6.99 5.74
CA LEU A 78 11.77 -7.20 4.44
C LEU A 78 11.73 -8.67 3.98
N ALA A 79 11.55 -9.63 4.88
CA ALA A 79 11.37 -11.04 4.56
C ALA A 79 9.90 -11.45 4.31
N SER A 80 8.94 -10.54 4.55
CA SER A 80 7.52 -10.85 4.41
C SER A 80 7.12 -11.05 2.95
N PRO A 81 6.07 -11.85 2.67
CA PRO A 81 5.49 -11.97 1.33
C PRO A 81 5.18 -10.58 0.76
N ARG A 82 5.51 -10.37 -0.51
CA ARG A 82 5.41 -9.06 -1.15
C ARG A 82 5.20 -9.15 -2.65
N GLU A 83 4.60 -8.12 -3.21
CA GLU A 83 4.53 -7.86 -4.64
C GLU A 83 5.42 -6.65 -4.96
N ALA A 84 6.26 -6.77 -5.98
CA ALA A 84 7.10 -5.69 -6.46
C ALA A 84 6.59 -5.25 -7.83
N PHE A 85 6.43 -3.94 -7.99
CA PHE A 85 6.06 -3.29 -9.23
C PHE A 85 7.18 -2.37 -9.70
N ASP A 86 7.21 -2.08 -10.99
CA ASP A 86 8.18 -1.14 -11.55
C ASP A 86 7.84 0.31 -11.17
N SER A 87 6.56 0.60 -10.89
CA SER A 87 6.10 1.94 -10.57
C SER A 87 4.83 1.96 -9.71
N GLY A 88 4.55 3.12 -9.11
CA GLY A 88 3.28 3.37 -8.43
C GLY A 88 2.06 3.32 -9.37
N ASP A 89 2.24 3.66 -10.65
CA ASP A 89 1.17 3.55 -11.64
C ASP A 89 0.80 2.09 -11.93
N GLU A 90 1.79 1.21 -12.01
CA GLU A 90 1.57 -0.23 -12.20
C GLU A 90 0.92 -0.86 -10.96
N LEU A 91 1.34 -0.47 -9.76
CA LEU A 91 0.70 -0.87 -8.50
C LEU A 91 -0.79 -0.51 -8.49
N VAL A 92 -1.13 0.73 -8.87
CA VAL A 92 -2.54 1.17 -8.92
C VAL A 92 -3.30 0.46 -10.05
N ALA A 93 -2.65 0.22 -11.20
CA ALA A 93 -3.23 -0.56 -12.29
C ALA A 93 -3.49 -2.03 -11.90
N ALA A 94 -2.68 -2.59 -10.99
CA ALA A 94 -2.88 -3.90 -10.39
C ALA A 94 -4.01 -3.94 -9.35
N GLY A 95 -4.73 -2.82 -9.14
CA GLY A 95 -5.91 -2.73 -8.29
C GLY A 95 -5.63 -2.45 -6.82
N TRP A 96 -4.40 -2.09 -6.46
CA TRP A 96 -4.09 -1.60 -5.12
C TRP A 96 -4.57 -0.15 -4.95
N GLU A 97 -5.37 0.07 -3.92
CA GLU A 97 -6.00 1.34 -3.56
C GLU A 97 -5.53 1.76 -2.16
N VAL A 98 -5.46 3.07 -1.92
CA VAL A 98 -5.24 3.62 -0.58
C VAL A 98 -6.59 3.78 0.11
N ASP A 99 -6.75 3.16 1.28
CA ASP A 99 -7.96 3.19 2.13
C ASP A 99 -7.60 3.65 3.55
#